data_AF-A0A383E0A1-F1
#
_entry.id   AF-A0A383E0A1-F1
#
_cell.length_a   1.000
_cell.length_b   1.000
_cell.length_c   1.000
_cell.angle_alpha   90.00
_cell.angle_beta   90.00
_cell.angle_gamma   90.00
#
_symmetry.space_group_name_H-M   'P 1'
#
loop_
_entity.id
_entity.type
_entity.pdbx_description
1 polymer ?
#
loop_
_entity_poly.entity_id
_entity_poly.type
_entity_poly.pdbx_seq_one_letter_code
_entity_poly.pdbx_strand_id
1 'polypeptide(L)'
;EWLINKKRIKDLETFLDKNPEVGQASKAIKFLINEYLSSTDIKTACDKINFLDPKVQNNYLEKFTIYCLVNNDQKEEAQLVFDLLTERGFKDKFFEDKINFLLGINETTTQKILDNDLLNFYLSYITSNNFEYEPNDKTDKYIWRYLSSANLIQVNNFQDEDIILTYEQAAAQNSFDNDEIFKIYLKMNFNFNQLVNAQEIHKNLPNYKARALIYQSMLLSDNIERKINLAFL
;
A
#
# COMPACT_ATOMS: atom_id res chain seq x y z
N GLU A 1 -10.52 -18.34 8.23
CA GLU A 1 -9.66 -17.41 9.01
C GLU A 1 -8.21 -17.87 9.12
N TRP A 2 -7.93 -19.14 9.45
CA TRP A 2 -6.57 -19.65 9.61
C TRP A 2 -5.64 -19.37 8.40
N LEU A 3 -6.12 -19.64 7.17
CA LEU A 3 -5.34 -19.40 5.94
C LEU A 3 -4.94 -17.93 5.74
N ILE A 4 -5.87 -17.01 6.04
CA ILE A 4 -5.63 -15.56 5.99
C ILE A 4 -4.56 -15.17 7.02
N ASN A 5 -4.71 -15.62 8.27
CA ASN A 5 -3.79 -15.29 9.35
C ASN A 5 -2.38 -15.83 9.11
N LYS A 6 -2.26 -16.97 8.42
CA LYS A 6 -0.98 -17.57 8.02
C LYS A 6 -0.47 -17.05 6.67
N LYS A 7 -1.15 -16.07 6.05
CA LYS A 7 -0.85 -15.52 4.72
C LYS A 7 -0.62 -16.63 3.66
N ARG A 8 -1.39 -17.72 3.74
CA ARG A 8 -1.33 -18.86 2.81
C ARG A 8 -2.17 -18.55 1.56
N ILE A 9 -1.72 -17.54 0.79
CA ILE A 9 -2.48 -16.94 -0.33
C ILE A 9 -2.87 -18.01 -1.37
N LYS A 10 -1.90 -18.79 -1.86
CA LYS A 10 -2.13 -19.82 -2.89
C LYS A 10 -3.11 -20.90 -2.43
N ASP A 11 -3.02 -21.32 -1.17
CA ASP A 11 -3.92 -22.33 -0.61
C ASP A 11 -5.34 -21.76 -0.43
N LEU A 12 -5.46 -20.48 -0.07
CA LEU A 12 -6.75 -19.80 0.03
C LEU A 12 -7.43 -19.68 -1.34
N GLU A 13 -6.68 -19.35 -2.39
CA GLU A 13 -7.20 -19.31 -3.76
C GLU A 13 -7.65 -20.70 -4.22
N THR A 14 -6.81 -21.72 -4.01
CA THR A 14 -7.15 -23.12 -4.34
C THR A 14 -8.40 -23.58 -3.59
N PHE A 15 -8.56 -23.13 -2.35
CA PHE A 15 -9.73 -23.45 -1.54
C PHE A 15 -11.01 -22.80 -2.07
N LEU A 16 -10.96 -21.51 -2.44
CA LEU A 16 -12.11 -20.82 -3.03
C LEU A 16 -12.49 -21.41 -4.40
N ASP A 17 -11.50 -21.73 -5.23
CA ASP A 17 -11.70 -22.32 -6.56
C ASP A 17 -12.39 -23.69 -6.48
N LYS A 18 -11.96 -24.55 -5.56
CA LYS A 18 -12.53 -25.90 -5.39
C LYS A 18 -13.88 -25.92 -4.68
N ASN A 19 -14.27 -24.83 -4.02
CA ASN A 19 -15.48 -24.78 -3.21
C ASN A 19 -16.29 -23.51 -3.53
N PRO A 20 -17.00 -23.48 -4.68
CA PRO A 20 -17.75 -22.29 -5.12
C PRO A 20 -18.82 -21.85 -4.12
N GLU A 21 -19.38 -22.78 -3.34
CA GLU A 21 -20.35 -22.47 -2.27
C GLU A 21 -19.75 -21.60 -1.15
N VAL A 22 -18.42 -21.54 -1.06
CA VAL A 22 -17.66 -20.68 -0.15
C VAL A 22 -17.48 -19.26 -0.71
N GLY A 23 -17.99 -18.97 -1.92
CA GLY A 23 -18.04 -17.62 -2.52
C GLY A 23 -18.78 -16.58 -1.66
N GLN A 24 -19.47 -17.02 -0.62
CA GLN A 24 -20.03 -16.17 0.45
C GLN A 24 -18.97 -15.58 1.41
N ALA A 25 -17.72 -16.05 1.35
CA ALA A 25 -16.63 -15.61 2.19
C ALA A 25 -16.06 -14.27 1.74
N SER A 26 -16.88 -13.21 1.78
CA SER A 26 -16.51 -11.83 1.42
C SER A 26 -15.20 -11.37 2.07
N LYS A 27 -14.92 -11.80 3.30
CA LYS A 27 -13.66 -11.53 4.01
C LYS A 27 -12.43 -12.13 3.32
N ALA A 28 -12.52 -13.34 2.79
CA ALA A 28 -11.43 -13.99 2.08
C ALA A 28 -11.17 -13.34 0.72
N ILE A 29 -12.24 -13.02 0.00
CA ILE A 29 -12.16 -12.35 -1.30
C ILE A 29 -11.56 -10.94 -1.14
N LYS A 30 -12.06 -10.15 -0.18
CA LYS A 30 -11.50 -8.84 0.17
C LYS A 30 -10.03 -8.92 0.56
N PHE A 31 -9.64 -9.94 1.32
CA PHE A 31 -8.24 -10.16 1.68
C PHE A 31 -7.36 -10.37 0.44
N LEU A 32 -7.75 -11.26 -0.47
CA LEU A 32 -7.00 -11.51 -1.70
C LEU A 32 -6.91 -10.26 -2.58
N ILE A 33 -8.02 -9.54 -2.76
CA ILE A 33 -8.04 -8.27 -3.50
C ILE A 33 -7.02 -7.29 -2.92
N ASN A 34 -7.03 -7.08 -1.59
CA ASN A 34 -6.11 -6.16 -0.95
C ASN A 34 -4.65 -6.60 -1.08
N GLU A 35 -4.37 -7.91 -0.96
CA GLU A 35 -3.01 -8.45 -1.13
C GLU A 35 -2.45 -8.11 -2.53
N TYR A 36 -3.21 -8.36 -3.59
CA TYR A 36 -2.76 -8.09 -4.96
C TYR A 36 -2.80 -6.60 -5.34
N LEU A 37 -3.85 -5.88 -4.93
CA LEU A 37 -3.95 -4.44 -5.19
C LEU A 37 -2.79 -3.69 -4.52
N SER A 38 -2.46 -4.04 -3.27
CA SER A 38 -1.34 -3.42 -2.55
C SER A 38 0.04 -3.72 -3.15
N SER A 39 0.16 -4.75 -4.00
CA SER A 39 1.37 -5.03 -4.78
C SER A 39 1.28 -4.54 -6.22
N THR A 40 0.40 -3.56 -6.49
CA THR A 40 0.14 -2.97 -7.82
C THR A 40 -0.29 -3.96 -8.90
N ASP A 41 -0.66 -5.19 -8.53
CA ASP A 41 -1.16 -6.21 -9.46
C ASP A 41 -2.69 -6.09 -9.58
N ILE A 42 -3.11 -4.99 -10.24
CA ILE A 42 -4.53 -4.64 -10.43
C ILE A 42 -5.27 -5.74 -11.18
N LYS A 43 -4.62 -6.35 -12.19
CA LYS A 43 -5.22 -7.41 -13.00
C LYS A 43 -5.59 -8.60 -12.13
N THR A 44 -4.62 -9.13 -11.39
CA THR A 44 -4.88 -10.27 -10.51
C THR A 44 -5.87 -9.90 -9.40
N ALA A 45 -5.83 -8.66 -8.88
CA ALA A 45 -6.83 -8.19 -7.92
C ALA A 45 -8.26 -8.25 -8.49
N CYS A 46 -8.47 -7.74 -9.70
CA CYS A 46 -9.76 -7.79 -10.38
C CYS A 46 -10.22 -9.23 -10.67
N ASP A 47 -9.30 -10.13 -11.02
CA ASP A 47 -9.63 -11.56 -11.24
C ASP A 47 -10.23 -12.23 -9.99
N LYS A 48 -9.93 -11.71 -8.78
CA LYS A 48 -10.49 -12.27 -7.53
C LYS A 48 -11.98 -11.97 -7.33
N ILE A 49 -12.55 -11.03 -8.08
CA ILE A 49 -14.01 -10.81 -8.08
C ILE A 49 -14.74 -12.05 -8.60
N ASN A 50 -14.12 -12.87 -9.45
CA ASN A 50 -14.73 -14.10 -9.97
C ASN A 50 -15.07 -15.13 -8.87
N PHE A 51 -14.47 -15.02 -7.69
CA PHE A 51 -14.84 -15.83 -6.53
C PHE A 51 -16.10 -15.35 -5.81
N LEU A 52 -16.60 -14.14 -6.12
CA LEU A 52 -17.75 -13.54 -5.45
C LEU A 52 -19.04 -14.21 -5.92
N ASP A 53 -19.79 -14.76 -4.98
CA ASP A 53 -21.16 -15.19 -5.26
C ASP A 53 -22.03 -13.94 -5.52
N PRO A 54 -22.76 -13.86 -6.66
CA PRO A 54 -23.61 -12.71 -7.02
C PRO A 54 -24.65 -12.32 -5.96
N LYS A 55 -24.98 -13.20 -5.02
CA LYS A 55 -25.93 -12.94 -3.93
C LYS A 55 -25.31 -12.21 -2.75
N VAL A 56 -23.98 -12.12 -2.68
CA VAL A 56 -23.28 -11.48 -1.57
C VAL A 56 -23.35 -9.97 -1.71
N GLN A 57 -24.02 -9.33 -0.77
CA GLN A 57 -24.04 -7.88 -0.66
C GLN A 57 -22.87 -7.43 0.21
N ASN A 58 -21.95 -6.68 -0.40
CA ASN A 58 -20.80 -6.11 0.29
C ASN A 58 -20.33 -4.87 -0.45
N ASN A 59 -20.60 -3.70 0.14
CA ASN A 59 -20.30 -2.41 -0.49
C ASN A 59 -18.86 -2.29 -0.97
N TYR A 60 -17.88 -2.84 -0.25
CA TYR A 60 -16.47 -2.77 -0.68
C TYR A 60 -16.25 -3.59 -1.95
N LEU A 61 -16.78 -4.82 -2.00
CA LEU A 61 -16.63 -5.69 -3.15
C LEU A 61 -17.45 -5.20 -4.35
N GLU A 62 -18.66 -4.68 -4.13
CA GLU A 62 -19.49 -4.09 -5.19
C GLU A 62 -18.80 -2.86 -5.81
N LYS A 63 -18.24 -1.96 -4.98
CA LYS A 63 -17.42 -0.84 -5.44
C LYS A 63 -16.22 -1.32 -6.26
N PHE A 64 -15.52 -2.35 -5.78
CA PHE A 64 -14.36 -2.89 -6.47
C PHE A 64 -14.75 -3.54 -7.82
N THR A 65 -15.88 -4.24 -7.87
CA THR A 65 -16.45 -4.79 -9.11
C THR A 65 -16.70 -3.71 -10.15
N ILE A 66 -17.35 -2.60 -9.76
CA ILE A 66 -17.59 -1.47 -10.66
C ILE A 66 -16.27 -0.92 -11.19
N TYR A 67 -15.29 -0.68 -10.30
CA TYR A 67 -13.96 -0.23 -10.72
C TYR A 67 -13.32 -1.19 -11.73
N CYS A 68 -13.36 -2.51 -11.49
CA CYS A 68 -12.76 -3.49 -12.39
C CYS A 68 -13.43 -3.54 -13.76
N LEU A 69 -14.75 -3.33 -13.84
CA LEU A 69 -15.46 -3.17 -15.12
C LEU A 69 -14.94 -1.94 -15.87
N VAL A 70 -14.80 -0.80 -15.18
CA VAL A 70 -14.23 0.42 -15.78
C VAL A 70 -12.79 0.20 -16.25
N ASN A 71 -11.97 -0.45 -15.43
CA ASN A 71 -10.57 -0.76 -15.74
C ASN A 71 -10.41 -1.71 -16.93
N ASN A 72 -11.41 -2.54 -17.20
CA ASN A 72 -11.44 -3.47 -18.33
C ASN A 72 -12.15 -2.88 -19.56
N ASP A 73 -12.36 -1.56 -19.60
CA ASP A 73 -13.07 -0.83 -20.65
C ASP A 73 -14.55 -1.24 -20.85
N GLN A 74 -15.15 -1.93 -19.87
CA GLN A 74 -16.56 -2.34 -19.84
C GLN A 74 -17.44 -1.25 -19.20
N LYS A 75 -17.41 -0.05 -19.78
CA LYS A 75 -18.02 1.15 -19.19
C LYS A 75 -19.55 1.10 -19.14
N GLU A 76 -20.20 0.49 -20.13
CA GLU A 76 -21.66 0.35 -20.17
C GLU A 76 -22.14 -0.59 -19.05
N GLU A 77 -21.47 -1.71 -18.86
CA GLU A 77 -21.75 -2.65 -17.77
C GLU A 77 -21.43 -2.03 -16.41
N ALA A 78 -20.32 -1.30 -16.29
CA ALA A 78 -19.97 -0.57 -15.07
C ALA A 78 -21.06 0.44 -14.68
N GLN A 79 -21.54 1.22 -15.65
CA GLN A 79 -22.62 2.18 -15.45
C GLN A 79 -23.91 1.49 -14.98
N LEU A 80 -24.31 0.41 -15.65
CA LEU A 80 -25.50 -0.36 -15.27
C LEU A 80 -25.40 -0.89 -13.83
N VAL A 81 -24.27 -1.49 -13.47
CA VAL A 81 -24.06 -2.01 -12.10
C VAL A 81 -24.06 -0.89 -11.07
N PHE A 82 -23.46 0.26 -11.40
CA PHE A 82 -23.42 1.43 -10.54
C PHE A 82 -24.81 2.05 -10.32
N ASP A 83 -25.63 2.15 -11.38
CA ASP A 83 -27.01 2.63 -11.29
C ASP A 83 -27.86 1.71 -10.41
N LEU A 84 -27.77 0.39 -10.61
CA LEU A 84 -28.46 -0.60 -9.79
C LEU A 84 -28.03 -0.54 -8.31
N LEU A 85 -26.75 -0.31 -8.04
CA LEU A 85 -26.24 -0.14 -6.68
C LEU A 85 -26.83 1.11 -6.02
N THR A 86 -26.93 2.21 -6.76
CA THR A 86 -27.49 3.48 -6.30
C THR A 86 -29.00 3.38 -6.06
N GLU A 87 -29.74 2.70 -6.93
CA GLU A 87 -31.19 2.45 -6.76
C GLU A 87 -31.51 1.63 -5.50
N ARG A 88 -30.60 0.74 -5.07
CA ARG A 88 -30.71 0.01 -3.80
C ARG A 88 -30.45 0.88 -2.57
N GLY A 89 -30.14 2.16 -2.75
CA GLY A 89 -29.93 3.13 -1.68
C GLY A 89 -28.47 3.29 -1.26
N PHE A 90 -27.51 2.80 -2.04
CA PHE A 90 -26.10 3.11 -1.83
C PHE A 90 -25.86 4.63 -1.92
N LYS A 91 -25.08 5.16 -0.97
CA LYS A 91 -24.73 6.58 -0.91
C LYS A 91 -23.29 6.72 -0.44
N ASP A 92 -22.41 7.07 -1.35
CA ASP A 92 -21.03 7.41 -1.05
C ASP A 92 -20.54 8.43 -2.07
N LYS A 93 -20.67 9.71 -1.70
CA LYS A 93 -20.31 10.84 -2.57
C LYS A 93 -18.86 10.78 -3.05
N PHE A 94 -17.95 10.22 -2.26
CA PHE A 94 -16.56 10.11 -2.69
C PHE A 94 -16.45 9.08 -3.81
N PHE A 95 -17.00 7.88 -3.62
CA PHE A 95 -16.95 6.84 -4.64
C PHE A 95 -17.71 7.25 -5.90
N GLU A 96 -18.90 7.83 -5.75
CA GLU A 96 -19.71 8.35 -6.87
C GLU A 96 -18.92 9.38 -7.70
N ASP A 97 -18.27 10.35 -7.05
CA ASP A 97 -17.43 11.35 -7.73
C ASP A 97 -16.28 10.69 -8.51
N LYS A 98 -15.56 9.74 -7.89
CA LYS A 98 -14.43 9.06 -8.52
C LYS A 98 -14.85 8.22 -9.73
N ILE A 99 -15.93 7.45 -9.61
CA ILE A 99 -16.41 6.57 -10.68
C ILE A 99 -17.00 7.36 -11.83
N ASN A 100 -17.79 8.41 -11.56
CA ASN A 100 -18.33 9.28 -12.63
C ASN A 100 -17.21 9.93 -13.46
N PHE A 101 -16.12 10.33 -12.81
CA PHE A 101 -14.93 10.82 -13.51
C PHE A 101 -14.27 9.73 -14.37
N LEU A 102 -14.04 8.53 -13.83
CA LEU A 102 -13.43 7.42 -14.58
C LEU A 102 -14.29 6.93 -15.75
N LEU A 103 -15.62 7.02 -15.63
CA LEU A 103 -16.57 6.74 -16.71
C LEU A 103 -16.60 7.83 -17.80
N GLY A 104 -16.11 9.03 -17.49
CA GLY A 104 -16.12 10.19 -18.40
C GLY A 104 -17.44 10.98 -18.37
N ILE A 105 -18.27 10.78 -17.34
CA ILE A 105 -19.50 11.55 -17.11
C ILE A 105 -19.14 12.95 -16.61
N ASN A 106 -18.16 13.03 -15.71
CA ASN A 106 -17.62 14.28 -15.23
C ASN A 106 -16.22 14.52 -15.81
N GLU A 107 -15.96 15.74 -16.29
CA GLU A 107 -14.63 16.15 -16.76
C GLU A 107 -13.62 16.36 -15.62
N THR A 108 -14.11 16.56 -14.39
CA THR A 108 -13.27 16.81 -13.21
C THR A 108 -13.74 16.00 -12.00
N THR A 109 -12.86 15.81 -11.03
CA THR A 109 -13.09 15.08 -9.78
C THR A 109 -12.44 15.81 -8.61
N THR A 110 -12.97 15.61 -7.40
CA THR A 110 -12.36 16.14 -6.19
C THR A 110 -10.91 15.64 -6.03
N GLN A 111 -9.99 16.50 -5.63
CA GLN A 111 -8.61 16.10 -5.32
C GLN A 111 -8.47 15.60 -3.86
N LYS A 112 -9.59 15.38 -3.17
CA LYS A 112 -9.59 14.83 -1.81
C LYS A 112 -8.99 13.41 -1.82
N ILE A 113 -8.09 13.17 -0.87
CA ILE A 113 -7.53 11.84 -0.61
C ILE A 113 -8.30 11.21 0.55
N LEU A 114 -8.72 9.96 0.38
CA LEU A 114 -9.28 9.13 1.44
C LEU A 114 -8.45 7.86 1.61
N ASP A 115 -7.98 7.61 2.83
CA ASP A 115 -7.11 6.50 3.21
C ASP A 115 -7.76 5.54 4.23
N ASN A 116 -9.08 5.63 4.39
CA ASN A 116 -9.86 4.77 5.28
C ASN A 116 -9.93 3.30 4.83
N ASP A 117 -9.69 3.03 3.55
CA ASP A 117 -9.42 1.70 3.02
C ASP A 117 -8.56 1.80 1.73
N LEU A 118 -7.96 0.67 1.34
CA LEU A 118 -7.08 0.60 0.18
C LEU A 118 -7.76 1.01 -1.14
N LEU A 119 -9.05 0.72 -1.32
CA LEU A 119 -9.74 1.05 -2.56
C LEU A 119 -9.96 2.56 -2.68
N ASN A 120 -10.43 3.21 -1.60
CA ASN A 120 -10.60 4.66 -1.62
C ASN A 120 -9.25 5.37 -1.81
N PHE A 121 -8.18 4.85 -1.20
CA PHE A 121 -6.83 5.37 -1.38
C PHE A 121 -6.39 5.25 -2.84
N TYR A 122 -6.53 4.04 -3.38
CA TYR A 122 -6.18 3.75 -4.76
C TYR A 122 -6.96 4.62 -5.77
N LEU A 123 -8.27 4.77 -5.57
CA LEU A 123 -9.10 5.67 -6.38
C LEU A 123 -8.66 7.13 -6.24
N SER A 124 -8.26 7.57 -5.04
CA SER A 124 -7.69 8.90 -4.83
C SER A 124 -6.43 9.10 -5.68
N TYR A 125 -5.56 8.10 -5.73
CA TYR A 125 -4.32 8.13 -6.49
C TYR A 125 -4.55 8.20 -7.99
N ILE A 126 -5.30 7.26 -8.57
CA ILE A 126 -5.43 7.17 -10.04
C ILE A 126 -6.27 8.29 -10.66
N THR A 127 -7.03 9.02 -9.85
CA THR A 127 -7.88 10.13 -10.30
C THR A 127 -7.33 11.51 -9.91
N SER A 128 -6.15 11.56 -9.31
CA SER A 128 -5.50 12.82 -8.94
C SER A 128 -4.49 13.25 -9.98
N ASN A 129 -4.45 14.56 -10.24
CA ASN A 129 -3.45 15.15 -11.14
C ASN A 129 -2.11 15.43 -10.43
N ASN A 130 -2.14 15.71 -9.13
CA ASN A 130 -0.98 16.02 -8.29
C ASN A 130 -1.12 15.28 -6.96
N PHE A 131 -0.79 13.98 -6.97
CA PHE A 131 -0.96 13.14 -5.80
C PHE A 131 0.19 13.37 -4.79
N GLU A 132 -0.15 13.91 -3.62
CA GLU A 132 0.75 14.07 -2.49
C GLU A 132 0.10 13.46 -1.24
N TYR A 133 0.75 12.46 -0.66
CA TYR A 133 0.27 11.78 0.53
C TYR A 133 1.44 11.46 1.45
N GLU A 134 1.30 11.84 2.71
CA GLU A 134 2.26 11.52 3.76
C GLU A 134 1.61 10.48 4.70
N PRO A 135 2.11 9.23 4.70
CA PRO A 135 1.58 8.20 5.57
C PRO A 135 1.95 8.46 7.03
N ASN A 136 1.13 7.96 7.95
CA ASN A 136 1.35 8.06 9.40
C ASN A 136 1.08 6.71 10.10
N ASP A 137 1.24 6.67 11.42
CA ASP A 137 1.07 5.45 12.22
C ASP A 137 -0.34 4.82 12.14
N LYS A 138 -1.35 5.58 11.69
CA LYS A 138 -2.72 5.08 11.49
C LYS A 138 -2.99 4.59 10.08
N THR A 139 -2.09 4.83 9.14
CA THR A 139 -2.23 4.41 7.74
C THR A 139 -2.31 2.87 7.66
N ASP A 140 -3.30 2.36 6.93
CA ASP A 140 -3.50 0.92 6.79
C ASP A 140 -2.29 0.23 6.15
N LYS A 141 -1.96 -0.97 6.62
CA LYS A 141 -0.81 -1.74 6.14
C LYS A 141 -0.81 -2.00 4.63
N TYR A 142 -1.98 -2.12 4.00
CA TYR A 142 -2.05 -2.33 2.56
C TYR A 142 -1.77 -1.03 1.80
N ILE A 143 -2.12 0.12 2.37
CA ILE A 143 -1.77 1.43 1.81
C ILE A 143 -0.25 1.63 1.89
N TRP A 144 0.37 1.29 3.03
CA TRP A 144 1.83 1.24 3.17
C TRP A 144 2.51 0.43 2.06
N ARG A 145 2.04 -0.80 1.86
CA ARG A 145 2.57 -1.69 0.83
C ARG A 145 2.32 -1.16 -0.58
N TYR A 146 1.17 -0.54 -0.82
CA TYR A 146 0.85 0.10 -2.10
C TYR A 146 1.79 1.26 -2.39
N LEU A 147 1.99 2.17 -1.43
CA LEU A 147 2.90 3.32 -1.56
C LEU A 147 4.31 2.86 -1.94
N SER A 148 4.79 1.80 -1.29
CA SER A 148 6.06 1.17 -1.60
C SER A 148 6.09 0.60 -3.02
N SER A 149 5.13 -0.27 -3.36
CA SER A 149 5.09 -0.98 -4.64
C SER A 149 4.88 -0.05 -5.84
N ALA A 150 4.19 1.07 -5.64
CA ALA A 150 3.95 2.09 -6.65
C ALA A 150 5.01 3.21 -6.68
N ASN A 151 6.07 3.12 -5.86
CA ASN A 151 7.10 4.16 -5.69
C ASN A 151 6.53 5.55 -5.36
N LEU A 152 5.46 5.61 -4.57
CA LEU A 152 4.77 6.86 -4.17
C LEU A 152 5.30 7.44 -2.86
N ILE A 153 6.27 6.79 -2.25
CA ILE A 153 6.89 7.26 -1.01
C ILE A 153 7.76 8.47 -1.33
N GLN A 154 7.23 9.65 -1.02
CA GLN A 154 7.94 10.91 -1.10
C GLN A 154 8.64 11.17 0.23
N VAL A 155 9.87 10.70 0.38
CA VAL A 155 10.68 11.11 1.54
C VAL A 155 11.37 12.42 1.19
N ASN A 156 10.63 13.52 1.31
CA ASN A 156 11.16 14.86 1.05
C ASN A 156 11.84 15.45 2.29
N ASN A 157 11.58 14.90 3.48
CA ASN A 157 12.09 15.43 4.74
C ASN A 157 12.75 14.35 5.62
N PHE A 158 13.97 13.92 5.25
CA PHE A 158 14.79 13.00 6.07
C PHE A 158 15.32 13.61 7.39
N GLN A 159 14.91 14.83 7.72
CA GLN A 159 15.31 15.50 8.96
C GLN A 159 14.30 15.30 10.08
N ASP A 160 13.09 14.87 9.76
CA ASP A 160 12.05 14.61 10.74
C ASP A 160 12.17 13.19 11.30
N GLU A 161 12.37 13.09 12.62
CA GLU A 161 12.50 11.82 13.31
C GLU A 161 11.20 11.01 13.28
N ASP A 162 10.06 11.69 13.46
CA ASP A 162 8.76 11.04 13.59
C ASP A 162 8.39 10.36 12.26
N ILE A 163 8.68 11.04 11.14
CA ILE A 163 8.49 10.46 9.80
C ILE A 163 9.28 9.15 9.68
N ILE A 164 10.59 9.16 9.94
CA ILE A 164 11.44 7.97 9.77
C ILE A 164 11.01 6.84 10.71
N LEU A 165 10.66 7.15 11.95
CA LEU A 165 10.15 6.17 12.90
C LEU A 165 8.87 5.50 12.40
N THR A 166 7.95 6.25 11.80
CA THR A 166 6.74 5.68 11.20
C THR A 166 7.09 4.64 10.11
N TYR A 167 8.05 4.92 9.22
CA TYR A 167 8.50 3.95 8.21
C TYR A 167 9.14 2.72 8.85
N GLU A 168 10.04 2.91 9.81
CA GLU A 168 10.71 1.81 10.53
C GLU A 168 9.69 0.91 11.24
N GLN A 169 8.64 1.48 11.85
CA GLN A 169 7.56 0.73 12.48
C GLN A 169 6.74 -0.06 11.45
N ALA A 170 6.41 0.55 10.31
CA ALA A 170 5.70 -0.14 9.23
C ALA A 170 6.53 -1.33 8.68
N ALA A 171 7.85 -1.18 8.60
CA ALA A 171 8.76 -2.23 8.19
C ALA A 171 8.82 -3.38 9.20
N ALA A 172 8.97 -3.05 10.49
CA ALA A 172 8.94 -4.03 11.58
C ALA A 172 7.63 -4.84 11.63
N GLN A 173 6.52 -4.24 11.20
CA GLN A 173 5.22 -4.90 11.10
C GLN A 173 5.03 -5.72 9.82
N ASN A 174 6.03 -5.79 8.93
CA ASN A 174 5.97 -6.42 7.60
C ASN A 174 4.87 -5.82 6.70
N SER A 175 4.56 -4.54 6.91
CA SER A 175 3.64 -3.74 6.10
C SER A 175 4.38 -2.93 5.03
N PHE A 176 5.67 -2.70 5.28
CA PHE A 176 6.61 -2.03 4.40
C PHE A 176 7.85 -2.93 4.23
N ASP A 177 8.48 -2.91 3.06
CA ASP A 177 9.66 -3.74 2.83
C ASP A 177 10.85 -3.18 3.63
N ASN A 178 11.55 -4.06 4.36
CA ASN A 178 12.73 -3.68 5.13
C ASN A 178 13.82 -3.10 4.23
N ASP A 179 13.92 -3.57 2.98
CA ASP A 179 14.93 -3.07 2.05
C ASP A 179 14.68 -1.62 1.63
N GLU A 180 13.42 -1.17 1.66
CA GLU A 180 13.07 0.22 1.38
C GLU A 180 13.54 1.18 2.47
N ILE A 181 13.61 0.74 3.73
CA ILE A 181 14.20 1.53 4.83
C ILE A 181 15.66 1.87 4.53
N PHE A 182 16.40 0.93 3.96
CA PHE A 182 17.78 1.19 3.58
C PHE A 182 17.90 2.24 2.48
N LYS A 183 16.96 2.29 1.53
CA LYS A 183 16.92 3.36 0.51
C LYS A 183 16.64 4.72 1.15
N ILE A 184 15.85 4.78 2.21
CA ILE A 184 15.62 5.99 2.99
C ILE A 184 16.91 6.41 3.70
N TYR A 185 17.58 5.49 4.39
CA TYR A 185 18.86 5.77 5.06
C TYR A 185 19.92 6.29 4.10
N LEU A 186 20.03 5.75 2.88
CA LEU A 186 21.00 6.20 1.87
C LEU A 186 20.83 7.65 1.44
N LYS A 187 19.63 8.23 1.60
CA LYS A 187 19.37 9.62 1.22
C LYS A 187 19.68 10.63 2.33
N MET A 188 20.01 10.15 3.53
CA MET A 188 20.45 11.02 4.63
C MET A 188 21.87 11.53 4.39
N ASN A 189 22.07 12.84 4.55
CA ASN A 189 23.36 13.47 4.32
C ASN A 189 24.27 13.37 5.55
N PHE A 190 25.44 12.75 5.39
CA PHE A 190 26.52 12.74 6.37
C PHE A 190 27.81 13.25 5.73
N ASN A 191 28.57 14.05 6.47
CA ASN A 191 29.88 14.51 6.00
C ASN A 191 30.94 13.40 6.17
N PHE A 192 32.09 13.57 5.50
CA PHE A 192 33.18 12.59 5.52
C PHE A 192 33.65 12.24 6.94
N ASN A 193 33.78 13.23 7.82
CA ASN A 193 34.20 13.00 9.21
C ASN A 193 33.18 12.14 9.98
N GLN A 194 31.88 12.34 9.74
CA GLN A 194 30.82 11.52 10.32
C GLN A 194 30.91 10.06 9.88
N LEU A 195 31.06 9.82 8.58
CA LEU A 195 31.16 8.47 8.00
C LEU A 195 32.41 7.72 8.47
N VAL A 196 33.55 8.39 8.51
CA VAL A 196 34.81 7.77 8.93
C VAL A 196 34.81 7.44 10.43
N ASN A 197 34.19 8.28 11.26
CA ASN A 197 34.20 8.13 12.72
C ASN A 197 32.85 7.64 13.29
N ALA A 198 32.08 6.89 12.50
CA ALA A 198 30.72 6.46 12.84
C ALA A 198 30.62 5.70 14.18
N GLN A 199 31.63 4.90 14.54
CA GLN A 199 31.68 4.13 15.80
C GLN A 199 31.62 5.02 17.05
N GLU A 200 32.07 6.27 16.99
CA GLU A 200 31.96 7.21 18.10
C GLU A 200 30.83 8.22 17.89
N ILE A 201 30.62 8.67 16.66
CA ILE A 201 29.65 9.73 16.36
C ILE A 201 28.20 9.25 16.52
N HIS A 202 27.89 7.97 16.22
CA HIS A 202 26.51 7.46 16.32
C HIS A 202 25.93 7.60 17.73
N LYS A 203 26.77 7.49 18.78
CA LYS A 203 26.37 7.59 20.20
C LYS A 203 25.76 8.95 20.56
N ASN A 204 26.09 9.98 19.79
CA ASN A 204 25.65 11.36 20.00
C ASN A 204 24.55 11.78 19.02
N LEU A 205 24.05 10.87 18.18
CA LEU A 205 23.01 11.15 17.20
C LEU A 205 21.66 10.61 17.67
N PRO A 206 20.54 11.21 17.23
CA PRO A 206 19.23 10.58 17.34
C PRO A 206 19.25 9.17 16.72
N ASN A 207 18.45 8.26 17.26
CA ASN A 207 18.50 6.84 16.94
C ASN A 207 18.37 6.54 15.43
N TYR A 208 17.45 7.22 14.75
CA TYR A 208 17.25 7.03 13.30
C TYR A 208 18.48 7.49 12.48
N LYS A 209 19.11 8.61 12.86
CA LYS A 209 20.35 9.10 12.22
C LYS A 209 21.54 8.21 12.55
N ALA A 210 21.60 7.68 13.76
CA ALA A 210 22.63 6.72 14.17
C ALA A 210 22.56 5.46 13.29
N ARG A 211 21.38 4.86 13.15
CA ARG A 211 21.16 3.69 12.26
C ARG A 211 21.53 3.97 10.81
N ALA A 212 21.11 5.11 10.26
CA ALA A 212 21.45 5.51 8.91
C ALA A 212 22.95 5.72 8.71
N LEU A 213 23.62 6.39 9.67
CA LEU A 213 25.06 6.63 9.64
C LEU A 213 25.85 5.31 9.66
N ILE A 214 25.48 4.39 10.56
CA ILE A 214 26.11 3.07 10.68
C ILE A 214 25.94 2.28 9.38
N TYR A 215 24.72 2.25 8.83
CA TYR A 215 24.43 1.56 7.56
C TYR A 215 25.28 2.10 6.40
N GLN A 216 25.30 3.41 6.19
CA GLN A 216 26.11 4.02 5.12
C GLN A 216 27.61 3.77 5.32
N SER A 217 28.10 3.89 6.55
CA SER A 217 29.53 3.69 6.87
C SER A 217 29.95 2.24 6.66
N MET A 218 29.07 1.28 6.94
CA MET A 218 29.28 -0.13 6.67
C MET A 218 29.36 -0.41 5.16
N LEU A 219 28.47 0.20 4.34
CA LEU A 219 28.49 0.05 2.88
C LEU A 219 29.78 0.59 2.25
N LEU A 220 30.28 1.73 2.75
CA LEU A 220 31.48 2.39 2.24
C LEU A 220 32.79 1.73 2.69
N SER A 221 32.74 0.89 3.72
CA SER A 221 33.94 0.20 4.20
C SER A 221 34.34 -0.92 3.24
N ASP A 222 35.63 -1.10 3.00
CA ASP A 222 36.22 -2.24 2.29
C ASP A 222 36.72 -3.32 3.26
N ASN A 223 37.03 -2.94 4.49
CA ASN A 223 37.47 -3.82 5.57
C ASN A 223 36.30 -4.61 6.20
N ILE A 224 36.39 -5.95 6.13
CA ILE A 224 35.37 -6.88 6.64
C ILE A 224 35.20 -6.77 8.16
N GLU A 225 36.30 -6.70 8.91
CA GLU A 225 36.27 -6.59 10.38
C GLU A 225 35.54 -5.32 10.82
N ARG A 226 35.80 -4.20 10.14
CA ARG A 226 35.10 -2.94 10.38
C ARG A 226 33.60 -3.06 10.09
N LYS A 227 33.20 -3.72 8.99
CA LYS A 227 31.77 -3.96 8.70
C LYS A 227 31.10 -4.75 9.81
N ILE A 228 31.74 -5.83 10.25
CA ILE A 228 31.24 -6.68 11.33
C ILE A 228 31.07 -5.87 12.62
N ASN A 229 32.09 -5.08 13.00
CA ASN A 229 32.03 -4.25 14.20
C ASN A 229 30.89 -3.22 14.13
N LEU A 230 30.69 -2.58 12.97
CA LEU A 230 29.59 -1.64 12.77
C LEU A 230 28.22 -2.33 12.81
N ALA A 231 28.09 -3.56 12.34
CA ALA A 231 26.83 -4.31 12.34
C ALA A 231 26.35 -4.73 13.75
N PHE A 232 27.24 -4.71 14.75
CA PHE A 232 26.91 -4.99 16.15
C PHE A 232 26.50 -3.75 16.97
N LEU A 233 26.51 -2.56 16.36
CA LEU A 233 26.09 -1.29 16.97
C LEU A 233 24.62 -1.01 16.62
#